data_AF-A0A3D4UX82-F1
#
_entry.id   AF-A0A3D4UX82-F1
#
_cell.length_a   1.000
_cell.length_b   1.000
_cell.length_c   1.000
_cell.angle_alpha   90.00
_cell.angle_beta   90.00
_cell.angle_gamma   90.00
#
_symmetry.space_group_name_H-M   'P 1'
#
loop_
_entity.id
_entity.type
_entity.pdbx_description
1 polymer ?
#
loop_
_entity_poly.entity_id
_entity_poly.type
_entity_poly.pdbx_seq_one_letter_code
_entity_poly.pdbx_strand_id
1 'polypeptide(L)'
;TDTLEEAKEFATKYYYVDIAKPTGVPNAPFKGNGWIELIMKRMLRHASDNNFDRIAWTTSNQQIDRWKNDLRQNVDQIQWQKITKEFLDDYIEETGDTGTLMDKVTDQYANTVIINGLKNKENKFNQTIPLEGETTINGQKVTLEGLLGKQMATQIRNSNKRTGIIEGDDLTIGGQGFKVVYDFAIKKILNKMGKKFGASVDQVNLEISESVEPRYFKYVTQPSIRITNLMKDSVQKGQPTFRITEMAEKNVVTPLAKVYQEQKGDKKSYTKKDFEQDLAKLGYSEDMIKTAKDLFGIIRIKQIETTEPTPIEKELKKLQERQITQSEIKNRIKRAYRLGSNEKEKEITKLQ
;
A
#
# COMPACT_ATOMS: atom_id res chain seq x y z
N THR A 1 32.85 1.39 44.95
CA THR A 1 32.04 0.24 44.48
C THR A 1 30.83 0.70 43.68
N ASP A 2 30.84 1.91 43.08
CA ASP A 2 29.65 2.50 42.45
C ASP A 2 29.72 2.71 40.94
N THR A 3 30.83 2.36 40.26
CA THR A 3 30.99 2.73 38.85
C THR A 3 30.29 1.79 37.87
N LEU A 4 30.03 0.53 38.26
CA LEU A 4 29.37 -0.44 37.39
C LEU A 4 27.84 -0.28 37.41
N GLU A 5 27.29 0.13 38.54
CA GLU A 5 25.85 0.33 38.71
C GLU A 5 25.41 1.67 38.11
N GLU A 6 26.19 2.74 38.32
CA GLU A 6 25.98 4.03 37.64
C GLU A 6 26.17 3.92 36.12
N ALA A 7 27.13 3.13 35.64
CA ALA A 7 27.30 2.89 34.21
C ALA A 7 26.15 2.09 33.59
N LYS A 8 25.55 1.17 34.36
CA LYS A 8 24.35 0.42 33.94
C LYS A 8 23.11 1.31 33.97
N GLU A 9 22.94 2.19 34.96
CA GLU A 9 21.85 3.17 34.99
C GLU A 9 22.00 4.21 33.88
N PHE A 10 23.21 4.71 33.63
CA PHE A 10 23.47 5.66 32.54
C PHE A 10 23.21 5.04 31.16
N ALA A 11 23.65 3.78 30.95
CA ALA A 11 23.34 3.03 29.74
C ALA A 11 21.83 2.75 29.62
N THR A 12 21.14 2.42 30.71
CA THR A 12 19.69 2.15 30.67
C THR A 12 18.89 3.44 30.42
N LYS A 13 19.35 4.59 30.94
CA LYS A 13 18.70 5.91 30.81
C LYS A 13 18.91 6.57 29.45
N TYR A 14 20.04 6.33 28.78
CA TYR A 14 20.36 6.98 27.49
C TYR A 14 20.31 6.05 26.26
N TYR A 15 20.27 4.72 26.42
CA TYR A 15 20.23 3.77 25.29
C TYR A 15 18.83 3.17 25.02
N TYR A 16 17.83 3.48 25.85
CA TYR A 16 16.41 3.08 25.64
C TYR A 16 15.52 4.24 25.17
N VAL A 17 16.02 5.07 24.27
CA VAL A 17 15.18 5.94 23.44
C VAL A 17 15.46 5.62 21.97
N ASP A 18 14.47 5.03 21.32
CA ASP A 18 14.31 4.87 19.86
C ASP A 18 15.11 3.80 19.08
N ILE A 19 15.12 2.55 19.54
CA ILE A 19 15.27 1.40 18.63
C ILE A 19 14.38 0.21 19.02
N ALA A 20 13.10 0.45 19.29
CA ALA A 20 12.08 -0.52 18.91
C ALA A 20 11.85 -0.41 17.39
N LYS A 21 12.85 -0.81 16.58
CA LYS A 21 12.58 -1.13 15.17
C LYS A 21 11.61 -2.32 15.20
N PRO A 22 10.38 -2.20 14.69
CA PRO A 22 9.51 -3.37 14.59
C PRO A 22 10.27 -4.41 13.77
N THR A 23 10.41 -5.62 14.30
CA THR A 23 11.07 -6.77 13.66
C THR A 23 10.28 -7.32 12.46
N GLY A 24 9.48 -6.47 11.81
CA GLY A 24 8.73 -6.77 10.61
C GLY A 24 9.35 -6.13 9.37
N VAL A 25 9.02 -6.69 8.20
CA VAL A 25 9.30 -6.06 6.90
C VAL A 25 8.86 -4.59 6.97
N PRO A 26 9.68 -3.64 6.49
CA PRO A 26 9.30 -2.22 6.46
C PRO A 26 7.90 -2.05 5.88
N ASN A 27 7.09 -1.18 6.50
CA ASN A 27 5.75 -0.89 6.00
C ASN A 27 5.81 -0.52 4.52
N ALA A 28 5.00 -1.20 3.70
CA ALA A 28 4.94 -0.92 2.28
C ALA A 28 4.62 0.58 2.05
N PRO A 29 5.33 1.27 1.14
CA PRO A 29 4.97 2.62 0.76
C PRO A 29 3.53 2.61 0.22
N PHE A 30 2.75 3.65 0.55
CA PHE A 30 1.36 3.80 0.09
C PHE A 30 0.39 2.66 0.50
N LYS A 31 0.63 1.98 1.63
CA LYS A 31 -0.29 0.94 2.15
C LYS A 31 -1.75 1.42 2.34
N GLY A 32 -2.69 0.49 2.40
CA GLY A 32 -4.11 0.80 2.56
C GLY A 32 -4.67 1.48 1.31
N ASN A 33 -5.27 2.67 1.44
CA ASN A 33 -5.79 3.42 0.29
C ASN A 33 -4.74 4.27 -0.43
N GLY A 34 -3.48 4.29 0.05
CA GLY A 34 -2.44 5.15 -0.52
C GLY A 34 -2.13 4.85 -1.98
N TRP A 35 -2.12 3.56 -2.37
CA TRP A 35 -1.86 3.16 -3.75
C TRP A 35 -3.00 3.61 -4.68
N ILE A 36 -4.25 3.58 -4.20
CA ILE A 36 -5.41 4.10 -4.94
C ILE A 36 -5.27 5.61 -5.14
N GLU A 37 -4.87 6.35 -4.11
CA GLU A 37 -4.63 7.79 -4.20
C GLU A 37 -3.53 8.11 -5.22
N LEU A 38 -2.46 7.32 -5.27
CA LEU A 38 -1.39 7.47 -6.25
C LEU A 38 -1.92 7.26 -7.69
N ILE A 39 -2.71 6.21 -7.91
CA ILE A 39 -3.33 5.95 -9.21
C ILE A 39 -4.25 7.11 -9.60
N MET A 40 -5.08 7.61 -8.69
CA MET A 40 -5.99 8.73 -8.98
C MET A 40 -5.23 10.03 -9.30
N LYS A 41 -4.11 10.30 -8.64
CA LYS A 41 -3.21 11.41 -9.00
C LYS A 41 -2.60 11.23 -10.40
N ARG A 42 -2.22 9.99 -10.75
CA ARG A 42 -1.70 9.68 -12.08
C ARG A 42 -2.77 9.82 -13.16
N MET A 43 -4.00 9.37 -12.90
CA MET A 43 -5.14 9.54 -13.81
C MET A 43 -5.47 11.01 -14.00
N LEU A 44 -5.41 11.81 -12.93
CA LEU A 44 -5.60 13.26 -13.03
C LEU A 44 -4.52 13.92 -13.89
N ARG A 45 -3.26 13.53 -13.74
CA ARG A 45 -2.17 13.98 -14.63
C ARG A 45 -2.42 13.58 -16.07
N HIS A 46 -2.70 12.31 -16.32
CA HIS A 46 -2.98 11.81 -17.66
C HIS A 46 -4.16 12.55 -18.31
N ALA A 47 -5.23 12.80 -17.56
CA ALA A 47 -6.37 13.59 -18.03
C ALA A 47 -6.00 15.04 -18.34
N SER A 48 -5.14 15.67 -17.53
CA SER A 48 -4.61 17.01 -17.81
C SER A 48 -3.77 17.04 -19.08
N ASP A 49 -2.83 16.10 -19.22
CA ASP A 49 -1.88 16.04 -20.34
C ASP A 49 -2.59 15.77 -21.68
N ASN A 50 -3.71 15.03 -21.66
CA ASN A 50 -4.50 14.69 -22.84
C ASN A 50 -5.75 15.56 -23.00
N ASN A 51 -5.87 16.63 -22.20
CA ASN A 51 -7.00 17.56 -22.21
C ASN A 51 -8.39 16.89 -22.05
N PHE A 52 -8.48 15.79 -21.30
CA PHE A 52 -9.75 15.15 -20.99
C PHE A 52 -10.59 15.98 -20.01
N ASP A 53 -11.91 15.90 -20.17
CA ASP A 53 -12.86 16.69 -19.37
C ASP A 53 -13.28 16.00 -18.08
N ARG A 54 -13.19 14.67 -18.01
CA ARG A 54 -13.66 13.86 -16.87
C ARG A 54 -12.82 12.60 -16.70
N ILE A 55 -12.81 12.11 -15.47
CA ILE A 55 -12.42 10.73 -15.17
C ILE A 55 -13.69 9.98 -14.80
N ALA A 56 -14.01 8.91 -15.52
CA ALA A 56 -15.08 7.98 -15.18
C ALA A 56 -14.47 6.61 -14.87
N TRP A 57 -15.12 5.84 -14.00
CA TRP A 57 -14.68 4.49 -13.64
C TRP A 57 -15.87 3.55 -13.53
N THR A 58 -15.58 2.25 -13.54
CA THR A 58 -16.59 1.19 -13.45
C THR A 58 -17.08 1.02 -12.02
N THR A 59 -18.33 0.58 -11.84
CA THR A 59 -18.86 0.24 -10.52
C THR A 59 -18.33 -1.12 -10.04
N SER A 60 -18.48 -1.39 -8.74
CA SER A 60 -18.13 -2.71 -8.20
C SER A 60 -18.88 -3.85 -8.89
N ASN A 61 -20.18 -3.69 -9.16
CA ASN A 61 -20.98 -4.68 -9.88
C ASN A 61 -20.41 -4.99 -11.27
N GLN A 62 -20.00 -3.96 -12.02
CA GLN A 62 -19.39 -4.15 -13.34
C GLN A 62 -18.06 -4.91 -13.29
N GLN A 63 -17.29 -4.72 -12.21
CA GLN A 63 -16.05 -5.47 -12.01
C GLN A 63 -16.32 -6.91 -11.56
N ILE A 64 -17.30 -7.11 -10.69
CA ILE A 64 -17.73 -8.44 -10.26
C ILE A 64 -18.26 -9.24 -11.46
N ASP A 65 -19.09 -8.63 -12.32
CA ASP A 65 -19.58 -9.24 -13.54
C ASP A 65 -18.46 -9.60 -14.52
N ARG A 66 -17.45 -8.74 -14.65
CA ARG A 66 -16.27 -9.01 -15.49
C ARG A 66 -15.49 -10.24 -15.02
N TRP A 67 -15.36 -10.42 -13.70
CA TRP A 67 -14.58 -11.50 -13.09
C TRP A 67 -15.45 -12.64 -12.54
N LYS A 68 -16.71 -12.70 -12.97
CA LYS A 68 -17.75 -13.59 -12.48
C LYS A 68 -17.36 -15.07 -12.54
N ASN A 69 -16.63 -15.47 -13.59
CA ASN A 69 -16.18 -16.86 -13.76
C ASN A 69 -15.05 -17.26 -12.81
N ASP A 70 -14.21 -16.31 -12.40
CA ASP A 70 -13.04 -16.56 -11.55
C ASP A 70 -13.38 -16.44 -10.05
N LEU A 71 -14.40 -15.65 -9.71
CA LEU A 71 -14.88 -15.42 -8.33
C LEU A 71 -15.88 -16.50 -7.86
N ARG A 72 -16.61 -17.14 -8.79
CA ARG A 72 -17.67 -18.12 -8.50
C ARG A 72 -17.14 -19.55 -8.41
N GLN A 73 -16.29 -19.84 -7.44
CA GLN A 73 -15.66 -21.15 -7.48
C GLN A 73 -16.59 -22.32 -7.13
N ASN A 74 -17.78 -22.18 -6.51
CA ASN A 74 -18.53 -23.39 -6.09
C ASN A 74 -20.06 -23.41 -6.18
N VAL A 75 -20.80 -22.29 -6.26
CA VAL A 75 -22.29 -22.28 -6.24
C VAL A 75 -22.91 -21.15 -7.07
N ASP A 76 -24.13 -21.40 -7.60
CA ASP A 76 -24.96 -20.46 -8.36
C ASP A 76 -26.07 -19.80 -7.51
N GLN A 77 -26.42 -20.42 -6.39
CA GLN A 77 -27.47 -19.98 -5.48
C GLN A 77 -27.14 -20.41 -4.04
N ILE A 78 -27.44 -19.56 -3.06
CA ILE A 78 -27.45 -19.92 -1.65
C ILE A 78 -28.87 -19.77 -1.11
N GLN A 79 -29.43 -20.85 -0.60
CA GLN A 79 -30.69 -20.85 0.15
C GLN A 79 -30.34 -20.91 1.63
N TRP A 80 -31.05 -20.12 2.43
CA TRP A 80 -30.84 -20.11 3.87
C TRP A 80 -32.16 -20.21 4.63
N GLN A 81 -32.10 -20.83 5.80
CA GLN A 81 -33.22 -20.95 6.74
C GLN A 81 -32.73 -20.76 8.17
N LYS A 82 -33.24 -19.74 8.84
CA LYS A 82 -32.97 -19.46 10.25
C LYS A 82 -33.77 -20.39 11.15
N ILE A 83 -33.10 -20.90 12.18
CA ILE A 83 -33.69 -21.68 13.27
C ILE A 83 -33.66 -20.79 14.50
N THR A 84 -34.84 -20.31 14.90
CA THR A 84 -35.03 -19.51 16.12
C THR A 84 -35.74 -20.34 17.17
N LYS A 85 -35.58 -19.96 18.44
CA LYS A 85 -36.27 -20.61 19.56
C LYS A 85 -37.79 -20.49 19.41
N GLU A 86 -38.28 -19.29 19.07
CA GLU A 86 -39.71 -19.04 18.78
C GLU A 86 -40.28 -20.01 17.73
N PHE A 87 -39.55 -20.27 16.65
CA PHE A 87 -39.99 -21.21 15.62
C PHE A 87 -40.03 -22.67 16.12
N LEU A 88 -39.07 -23.06 16.95
CA LEU A 88 -39.06 -24.38 17.57
C LEU A 88 -40.26 -24.55 18.50
N ASP A 89 -40.58 -23.51 19.29
CA ASP A 89 -41.71 -23.51 20.21
C ASP A 89 -43.05 -23.60 19.44
N ASP A 90 -43.26 -22.78 18.40
CA ASP A 90 -44.47 -22.82 17.55
C ASP A 90 -44.67 -24.18 16.87
N TYR A 91 -43.59 -24.78 16.33
CA TYR A 91 -43.66 -26.08 15.66
C TYR A 91 -44.05 -27.21 16.62
N ILE A 92 -43.56 -27.17 17.85
CA ILE A 92 -43.88 -28.18 18.88
C ILE A 92 -45.36 -28.05 19.28
N GLU A 93 -45.86 -26.82 19.45
CA GLU A 93 -47.26 -26.57 19.76
C GLU A 93 -48.20 -27.09 18.66
N GLU A 94 -47.84 -26.89 17.38
CA GLU A 94 -48.67 -27.30 16.24
C GLU A 94 -48.65 -28.82 16.00
N THR A 95 -47.51 -29.47 16.17
CA THR A 95 -47.33 -30.88 15.78
C THR A 95 -47.47 -31.88 16.92
N GLY A 96 -47.34 -31.44 18.18
CA GLY A 96 -47.30 -32.31 19.35
C GLY A 96 -46.08 -33.25 19.37
N ASP A 97 -45.12 -33.08 18.45
CA ASP A 97 -43.92 -33.91 18.33
C ASP A 97 -42.91 -33.53 19.42
N THR A 98 -43.00 -34.24 20.54
CA THR A 98 -42.09 -34.12 21.68
C THR A 98 -40.92 -35.11 21.61
N GLY A 99 -40.81 -35.91 20.54
CA GLY A 99 -40.01 -37.14 20.53
C GLY A 99 -39.21 -37.37 19.26
N THR A 100 -38.04 -36.69 19.15
CA THR A 100 -36.75 -37.18 18.61
C THR A 100 -35.79 -36.02 18.31
N LEU A 101 -36.30 -34.80 18.12
CA LEU A 101 -35.46 -33.60 17.99
C LEU A 101 -34.87 -33.14 19.34
N MET A 102 -35.47 -33.53 20.48
CA MET A 102 -35.31 -32.79 21.72
C MET A 102 -34.08 -33.13 22.58
N ASP A 103 -33.55 -34.36 22.54
CA ASP A 103 -32.43 -34.71 23.43
C ASP A 103 -31.06 -34.16 22.98
N LYS A 104 -30.99 -33.43 21.86
CA LYS A 104 -29.72 -32.90 21.32
C LYS A 104 -29.73 -31.43 20.88
N VAL A 105 -30.87 -30.72 20.86
CA VAL A 105 -31.01 -29.56 19.95
C VAL A 105 -31.41 -28.22 20.59
N THR A 106 -31.87 -28.16 21.85
CA THR A 106 -32.65 -26.98 22.28
C THR A 106 -31.89 -25.67 22.50
N ASP A 107 -30.65 -25.69 23.01
CA ASP A 107 -29.85 -24.46 23.16
C ASP A 107 -28.74 -24.32 22.11
N GLN A 108 -28.22 -25.45 21.60
CA GLN A 108 -27.11 -25.44 20.65
C GLN A 108 -27.53 -25.00 19.23
N TYR A 109 -28.79 -25.22 18.86
CA TYR A 109 -29.30 -24.89 17.52
C TYR A 109 -30.25 -23.69 17.50
N ALA A 110 -30.71 -23.24 18.67
CA ALA A 110 -31.34 -21.94 18.80
C ALA A 110 -30.35 -20.86 18.33
N ASN A 111 -30.78 -20.03 17.39
CA ASN A 111 -29.94 -19.03 16.71
C ASN A 111 -28.91 -19.61 15.74
N THR A 112 -29.27 -20.67 15.02
CA THR A 112 -28.49 -21.16 13.87
C THR A 112 -29.16 -20.83 12.53
N VAL A 113 -28.41 -21.00 11.46
CA VAL A 113 -28.90 -20.90 10.09
C VAL A 113 -28.42 -22.11 9.29
N ILE A 114 -29.35 -22.79 8.62
CA ILE A 114 -29.07 -23.80 7.61
C ILE A 114 -28.72 -23.07 6.32
N ILE A 115 -27.57 -23.38 5.74
CA ILE A 115 -27.08 -22.84 4.47
C ILE A 115 -26.97 -23.97 3.46
N ASN A 116 -27.74 -23.84 2.38
CA ASN A 116 -27.72 -24.74 1.22
C ASN A 116 -27.14 -24.01 0.02
N GLY A 117 -25.97 -24.43 -0.45
CA GLY A 117 -25.37 -23.94 -1.67
C GLY A 117 -25.66 -24.86 -2.85
N LEU A 118 -26.27 -24.32 -3.89
CA LEU A 118 -26.66 -25.07 -5.09
C LEU A 118 -25.81 -24.65 -6.29
N LYS A 119 -25.47 -25.61 -7.15
CA LYS A 119 -24.89 -25.39 -8.48
C LYS A 119 -25.63 -26.25 -9.49
N ASN A 120 -26.08 -25.66 -10.59
CA ASN A 120 -26.94 -26.37 -11.57
C ASN A 120 -28.15 -27.07 -10.94
N LYS A 121 -28.79 -26.46 -9.93
CA LYS A 121 -29.90 -27.02 -9.13
C LYS A 121 -29.55 -28.25 -8.27
N GLU A 122 -28.30 -28.68 -8.24
CA GLU A 122 -27.82 -29.73 -7.34
C GLU A 122 -27.24 -29.12 -6.07
N ASN A 123 -27.54 -29.71 -4.92
CA ASN A 123 -26.96 -29.30 -3.65
C ASN A 123 -25.46 -29.67 -3.63
N LYS A 124 -24.59 -28.66 -3.54
CA LYS A 124 -23.12 -28.83 -3.47
C LYS A 124 -22.59 -28.72 -2.04
N PHE A 125 -23.30 -28.01 -1.17
CA PHE A 125 -23.00 -28.03 0.25
C PHE A 125 -24.24 -27.69 1.09
N ASN A 126 -24.38 -28.38 2.22
CA ASN A 126 -25.39 -28.10 3.24
C ASN A 126 -24.68 -28.04 4.59
N GLN A 127 -24.77 -26.91 5.28
CA GLN A 127 -24.12 -26.70 6.58
C GLN A 127 -25.02 -25.90 7.51
N THR A 128 -25.06 -26.29 8.78
CA THR A 128 -25.73 -25.54 9.84
C THR A 128 -24.70 -24.77 10.64
N ILE A 129 -24.82 -23.45 10.65
CA ILE A 129 -23.85 -22.53 11.27
C ILE A 129 -24.57 -21.66 12.30
N PRO A 130 -23.98 -21.36 13.47
CA PRO A 130 -24.55 -20.37 14.36
C PRO A 130 -24.60 -18.97 13.71
N LEU A 131 -25.68 -18.22 13.98
CA LEU A 131 -25.83 -16.84 13.50
C LEU A 131 -24.73 -15.94 14.09
N GLU A 132 -24.35 -16.21 15.33
CA GLU A 132 -23.27 -15.53 16.06
C GLU A 132 -22.28 -16.54 16.66
N GLY A 133 -20.99 -16.18 16.64
CA GLY A 133 -19.92 -17.04 17.12
C GLY A 133 -19.33 -17.97 16.05
N GLU A 134 -18.79 -19.10 16.50
CA GLU A 134 -17.98 -20.02 15.68
C GLU A 134 -18.46 -21.46 15.89
N THR A 135 -18.34 -22.28 14.86
CA THR A 135 -18.51 -23.73 14.92
C THR A 135 -17.26 -24.42 14.36
N THR A 136 -17.14 -25.73 14.56
CA THR A 136 -16.04 -26.52 13.97
C THR A 136 -16.60 -27.44 12.89
N ILE A 137 -16.10 -27.31 11.67
CA ILE A 137 -16.44 -28.15 10.52
C ILE A 137 -15.15 -28.77 10.02
N ASN A 138 -15.09 -30.10 9.96
CA ASN A 138 -13.90 -30.85 9.52
C ASN A 138 -12.60 -30.42 10.24
N GLY A 139 -12.69 -30.13 11.54
CA GLY A 139 -11.56 -29.69 12.36
C GLY A 139 -11.13 -28.22 12.15
N GLN A 140 -11.82 -27.46 11.29
CA GLN A 140 -11.58 -26.04 11.08
C GLN A 140 -12.64 -25.21 11.80
N LYS A 141 -12.21 -24.14 12.45
CA LYS A 141 -13.12 -23.13 13.01
C LYS A 141 -13.73 -22.31 11.88
N VAL A 142 -15.06 -22.26 11.84
CA VAL A 142 -15.85 -21.61 10.80
C VAL A 142 -16.88 -20.70 11.45
N THR A 143 -17.00 -19.48 10.92
CA THR A 143 -18.06 -18.52 11.27
C THR A 143 -18.97 -18.32 10.07
N LEU A 144 -20.17 -17.77 10.27
CA LEU A 144 -21.08 -17.42 9.17
C LEU A 144 -20.41 -16.45 8.18
N GLU A 145 -19.65 -15.47 8.68
CA GLU A 145 -18.87 -14.54 7.85
C GLU A 145 -17.70 -15.22 7.14
N GLY A 146 -17.04 -16.19 7.79
CA GLY A 146 -15.96 -16.95 7.17
C GLY A 146 -16.47 -17.84 6.03
N LEU A 147 -17.67 -18.40 6.17
CA LEU A 147 -18.28 -19.28 5.18
C LEU A 147 -18.86 -18.50 3.98
N LEU A 148 -19.59 -17.41 4.24
CA LEU A 148 -20.37 -16.70 3.22
C LEU A 148 -19.85 -15.30 2.90
N GLY A 149 -18.92 -14.76 3.69
CA GLY A 149 -18.53 -13.37 3.61
C GLY A 149 -19.44 -12.44 4.42
N LYS A 150 -18.88 -11.30 4.82
CA LYS A 150 -19.51 -10.34 5.75
C LYS A 150 -20.88 -9.84 5.29
N GLN A 151 -21.05 -9.52 4.01
CA GLN A 151 -22.30 -8.94 3.50
C GLN A 151 -23.46 -9.93 3.60
N MET A 152 -23.31 -11.15 3.09
CA MET A 152 -24.34 -12.18 3.12
C MET A 152 -24.67 -12.58 4.56
N ALA A 153 -23.66 -12.74 5.41
CA ALA A 153 -23.87 -12.99 6.84
C ALA A 153 -24.70 -11.87 7.50
N THR A 154 -24.37 -10.61 7.22
CA THR A 154 -25.12 -9.44 7.72
C THR A 154 -26.56 -9.43 7.20
N GLN A 155 -26.76 -9.72 5.91
CA GLN A 155 -28.09 -9.79 5.29
C GLN A 155 -28.96 -10.87 5.95
N ILE A 156 -28.39 -12.06 6.20
CA ILE A 156 -29.09 -13.17 6.86
C ILE A 156 -29.46 -12.79 8.30
N ARG A 157 -28.52 -12.21 9.06
CA ARG A 157 -28.76 -11.78 10.45
C ARG A 157 -29.87 -10.73 10.54
N ASN A 158 -29.79 -9.68 9.72
CA ASN A 158 -30.70 -8.54 9.78
C ASN A 158 -32.03 -8.78 9.06
N SER A 159 -32.18 -9.87 8.29
CA SER A 159 -33.44 -10.18 7.61
C SER A 159 -34.55 -10.44 8.62
N ASN A 160 -35.73 -9.86 8.42
CA ASN A 160 -36.93 -10.22 9.18
C ASN A 160 -37.57 -11.54 8.71
N LYS A 161 -37.16 -12.05 7.53
CA LYS A 161 -37.62 -13.34 7.00
C LYS A 161 -36.87 -14.50 7.63
N ARG A 162 -37.56 -15.63 7.81
CA ARG A 162 -36.98 -16.91 8.28
C ARG A 162 -36.19 -17.63 7.20
N THR A 163 -36.59 -17.50 5.94
CA THR A 163 -35.92 -18.10 4.80
C THR A 163 -35.57 -17.04 3.78
N GLY A 164 -34.60 -17.35 2.93
CA GLY A 164 -34.29 -16.51 1.80
C GLY A 164 -33.37 -17.19 0.80
N ILE A 165 -33.24 -16.53 -0.34
CA ILE A 165 -32.40 -16.94 -1.45
C ILE A 165 -31.44 -15.79 -1.74
N ILE A 166 -30.17 -16.13 -1.90
CA ILE A 166 -29.11 -15.23 -2.32
C ILE A 166 -28.60 -15.77 -3.65
N GLU A 167 -28.80 -14.99 -4.71
CA GLU A 167 -28.45 -15.33 -6.08
C GLU A 167 -28.06 -14.07 -6.86
N GLY A 168 -27.61 -14.23 -8.10
CA GLY A 168 -27.28 -13.10 -8.96
C GLY A 168 -26.17 -12.21 -8.38
N ASP A 169 -26.47 -10.92 -8.24
CA ASP A 169 -25.54 -9.88 -7.78
C ASP A 169 -25.24 -9.98 -6.27
N ASP A 170 -26.19 -10.48 -5.49
CA ASP A 170 -26.03 -10.65 -4.04
C ASP A 170 -25.15 -11.87 -3.69
N LEU A 171 -25.02 -12.82 -4.62
CA LEU A 171 -24.14 -13.98 -4.49
C LEU A 171 -22.72 -13.66 -4.98
N THR A 172 -22.01 -12.85 -4.21
CA THR A 172 -20.62 -12.50 -4.51
C THR A 172 -19.67 -12.94 -3.39
N ILE A 173 -19.05 -14.11 -3.58
CA ILE A 173 -17.98 -14.60 -2.72
C ILE A 173 -16.67 -13.94 -3.18
N GLY A 174 -15.99 -13.20 -2.31
CA GLY A 174 -14.72 -12.53 -2.61
C GLY A 174 -14.81 -11.16 -3.29
N GLY A 175 -15.99 -10.68 -3.69
CA GLY A 175 -16.16 -9.37 -4.34
C GLY A 175 -16.23 -8.15 -3.41
N GLN A 176 -16.19 -8.37 -2.09
CA GLN A 176 -16.21 -7.30 -1.08
C GLN A 176 -15.08 -6.28 -1.31
N GLY A 177 -13.91 -6.73 -1.78
CA GLY A 177 -12.79 -5.87 -2.13
C GLY A 177 -13.14 -4.90 -3.26
N PHE A 178 -13.83 -5.36 -4.30
CA PHE A 178 -14.27 -4.51 -5.41
C PHE A 178 -15.23 -3.43 -4.92
N LYS A 179 -16.19 -3.76 -4.05
CA LYS A 179 -17.10 -2.76 -3.47
C LYS A 179 -16.38 -1.70 -2.66
N VAL A 180 -15.46 -2.11 -1.78
CA VAL A 180 -14.65 -1.17 -0.98
C VAL A 180 -13.84 -0.23 -1.87
N VAL A 181 -13.23 -0.75 -2.93
CA VAL A 181 -12.39 0.06 -3.82
C VAL A 181 -13.23 0.96 -4.73
N TYR A 182 -14.08 0.38 -5.56
CA TYR A 182 -14.72 1.06 -6.68
C TYR A 182 -15.85 2.01 -6.25
N ASP A 183 -16.64 1.63 -5.25
CA ASP A 183 -17.82 2.42 -4.84
C ASP A 183 -17.49 3.41 -3.72
N PHE A 184 -16.54 3.06 -2.83
CA PHE A 184 -16.23 3.84 -1.63
C PHE A 184 -14.87 4.54 -1.68
N ALA A 185 -13.77 3.81 -1.85
CA ALA A 185 -12.42 4.37 -1.72
C ALA A 185 -12.14 5.41 -2.82
N ILE A 186 -12.40 5.07 -4.09
CA ILE A 186 -12.20 5.98 -5.23
C ILE A 186 -13.05 7.25 -5.04
N LYS A 187 -14.34 7.09 -4.73
CA LYS A 187 -15.26 8.23 -4.51
C LYS A 187 -14.76 9.15 -3.39
N LYS A 188 -14.31 8.60 -2.27
CA LYS A 188 -13.80 9.38 -1.13
C LYS A 188 -12.52 10.14 -1.49
N ILE A 189 -11.60 9.48 -2.19
CA ILE A 189 -10.33 10.08 -2.62
C ILE A 189 -10.58 11.21 -3.61
N LEU A 190 -11.39 10.98 -4.65
CA LEU A 190 -11.66 11.97 -5.69
C LEU A 190 -12.43 13.18 -5.15
N ASN A 191 -13.40 12.99 -4.25
CA ASN A 191 -14.05 14.12 -3.58
C ASN A 191 -13.06 14.93 -2.73
N LYS A 192 -12.17 14.27 -1.98
CA LYS A 192 -11.14 14.95 -1.19
C LYS A 192 -10.19 15.76 -2.09
N MET A 193 -9.79 15.19 -3.23
CA MET A 193 -8.92 15.85 -4.20
C MET A 193 -9.62 17.03 -4.89
N GLY A 194 -10.84 16.80 -5.38
CA GLY A 194 -11.63 17.77 -6.13
C GLY A 194 -12.10 18.97 -5.30
N LYS A 195 -12.31 18.80 -3.98
CA LYS A 195 -12.81 19.86 -3.09
C LYS A 195 -12.00 21.16 -3.17
N LYS A 196 -10.67 21.07 -3.31
CA LYS A 196 -9.79 22.25 -3.42
C LYS A 196 -9.92 23.00 -4.74
N PHE A 197 -10.55 22.37 -5.74
CA PHE A 197 -10.65 22.85 -7.10
C PHE A 197 -12.11 22.99 -7.57
N GLY A 198 -13.06 22.99 -6.63
CA GLY A 198 -14.49 23.12 -6.91
C GLY A 198 -15.10 21.92 -7.64
N ALA A 199 -14.47 20.74 -7.58
CA ALA A 199 -14.96 19.52 -8.21
C ALA A 199 -15.47 18.51 -7.18
N SER A 200 -16.55 17.82 -7.50
CA SER A 200 -17.10 16.70 -6.72
C SER A 200 -17.41 15.53 -7.63
N VAL A 201 -17.45 14.34 -7.03
CA VAL A 201 -17.89 13.14 -7.74
C VAL A 201 -19.38 13.23 -8.03
N ASP A 202 -19.72 12.96 -9.27
CA ASP A 202 -21.07 12.94 -9.82
C ASP A 202 -21.20 11.73 -10.77
N GLN A 203 -22.22 11.74 -11.63
CA GLN A 203 -22.45 10.69 -12.63
C GLN A 203 -22.38 11.27 -14.03
N VAL A 204 -21.96 10.45 -14.99
CA VAL A 204 -21.96 10.76 -16.42
C VAL A 204 -22.62 9.63 -17.19
N ASN A 205 -23.43 9.98 -18.18
CA ASN A 205 -23.96 9.01 -19.14
C ASN A 205 -22.97 8.90 -20.30
N LEU A 206 -22.41 7.71 -20.48
CA LEU A 206 -21.52 7.39 -21.59
C LEU A 206 -22.29 6.63 -22.65
N GLU A 207 -22.17 7.08 -23.88
CA GLU A 207 -22.68 6.35 -25.04
C GLU A 207 -21.70 5.24 -25.40
N ILE A 208 -22.20 4.00 -25.45
CA ILE A 208 -21.45 2.85 -25.91
C ILE A 208 -22.12 2.34 -27.18
N SER A 209 -21.35 2.27 -28.26
CA SER A 209 -21.75 1.59 -29.48
C SER A 209 -21.44 0.09 -29.34
N GLU A 210 -22.46 -0.77 -29.41
CA GLU A 210 -22.23 -2.19 -29.60
C GLU A 210 -21.98 -2.47 -31.09
N SER A 211 -20.96 -3.28 -31.40
CA SER A 211 -20.54 -3.64 -32.77
C SER A 211 -21.51 -4.60 -33.48
N VAL A 212 -22.76 -4.68 -33.03
CA VAL A 212 -23.76 -5.62 -33.52
C VAL A 212 -24.78 -4.84 -34.35
N GLU A 213 -25.02 -5.27 -35.59
CA GLU A 213 -26.04 -4.65 -36.42
C GLU A 213 -27.45 -5.18 -36.06
N PRO A 214 -28.48 -4.32 -36.02
CA PRO A 214 -28.41 -2.86 -36.21
C PRO A 214 -27.79 -2.14 -35.01
N ARG A 215 -27.04 -1.04 -35.27
CA ARG A 215 -26.36 -0.26 -34.23
C ARG A 215 -27.36 0.30 -33.23
N TYR A 216 -27.43 -0.30 -32.05
CA TYR A 216 -28.15 0.24 -30.90
C TYR A 216 -27.20 1.08 -30.05
N PHE A 217 -27.57 2.35 -29.81
CA PHE A 217 -26.88 3.19 -28.85
C PHE A 217 -27.32 2.81 -27.44
N LYS A 218 -26.38 2.31 -26.65
CA LYS A 218 -26.61 1.97 -25.25
C LYS A 218 -25.94 3.01 -24.37
N TYR A 219 -26.73 3.68 -23.55
CA TYR A 219 -26.19 4.58 -22.54
C TYR A 219 -25.89 3.81 -21.26
N VAL A 220 -24.70 4.01 -20.71
CA VAL A 220 -24.36 3.53 -19.36
C VAL A 220 -24.02 4.70 -18.46
N THR A 221 -24.65 4.73 -17.29
CA THR A 221 -24.34 5.71 -16.25
C THR A 221 -23.13 5.24 -15.47
N GLN A 222 -22.12 6.11 -15.33
CA GLN A 222 -20.89 5.81 -14.60
C GLN A 222 -20.61 6.88 -13.55
N PRO A 223 -20.05 6.50 -12.39
CA PRO A 223 -19.48 7.47 -11.47
C PRO A 223 -18.30 8.18 -12.14
N SER A 224 -18.22 9.49 -11.94
CA SER A 224 -17.20 10.32 -12.56
C SER A 224 -16.82 11.53 -11.71
N ILE A 225 -15.77 12.23 -12.11
CA ILE A 225 -15.45 13.56 -11.63
C ILE A 225 -15.01 14.42 -12.81
N ARG A 226 -15.50 15.65 -12.87
CA ARG A 226 -15.05 16.64 -13.86
C ARG A 226 -13.64 17.13 -13.52
N ILE A 227 -12.79 17.24 -14.54
CA ILE A 227 -11.47 17.84 -14.43
C ILE A 227 -11.61 19.34 -14.71
N THR A 228 -11.43 20.17 -13.69
CA THR A 228 -11.47 21.63 -13.84
C THR A 228 -10.14 22.17 -14.35
N ASN A 229 -10.14 23.36 -14.95
CA ASN A 229 -8.90 24.01 -15.39
C ASN A 229 -7.91 24.18 -14.21
N LEU A 230 -8.41 24.53 -13.03
CA LEU A 230 -7.58 24.61 -11.81
C LEU A 230 -6.91 23.28 -11.46
N MET A 231 -7.58 22.14 -11.68
CA MET A 231 -6.98 20.82 -11.49
C MET A 231 -5.88 20.56 -12.52
N LYS A 232 -6.11 20.92 -13.80
CA LYS A 232 -5.12 20.78 -14.87
C LYS A 232 -3.86 21.61 -14.53
N ASP A 233 -4.04 22.88 -14.20
CA ASP A 233 -2.96 23.80 -13.84
C ASP A 233 -2.20 23.33 -12.59
N SER A 234 -2.90 22.81 -11.59
CA SER A 234 -2.27 22.31 -10.35
C SER A 234 -1.38 21.10 -10.58
N VAL A 235 -1.67 20.28 -11.60
CA VAL A 235 -0.91 19.04 -11.85
C VAL A 235 0.33 19.31 -12.71
N GLN A 236 0.26 20.33 -13.56
CA GLN A 236 1.40 20.89 -14.28
C GLN A 236 2.44 21.50 -13.33
N LYS A 237 1.99 22.15 -12.25
CA LYS A 237 2.88 22.65 -11.17
C LYS A 237 3.60 21.53 -10.39
N GLY A 238 3.24 20.27 -10.63
CA GLY A 238 3.77 19.08 -9.97
C GLY A 238 3.14 18.81 -8.59
N GLN A 239 3.00 17.53 -8.24
CA GLN A 239 2.54 17.13 -6.90
C GLN A 239 3.63 17.46 -5.86
N PRO A 240 3.31 17.92 -4.64
CA PRO A 240 4.32 18.36 -3.65
C PRO A 240 5.47 17.38 -3.35
N THR A 241 5.32 16.08 -3.64
CA THR A 241 6.35 15.03 -3.49
C THR A 241 6.97 14.57 -4.82
N PHE A 242 6.39 14.95 -5.96
CA PHE A 242 6.86 14.65 -7.32
C PHE A 242 7.23 15.91 -8.11
N ARG A 243 7.21 17.09 -7.47
CA ARG A 243 7.82 18.28 -8.02
C ARG A 243 9.29 17.95 -8.18
N ILE A 244 9.72 17.82 -9.43
CA ILE A 244 11.09 18.14 -9.79
C ILE A 244 11.18 19.63 -9.46
N THR A 245 11.73 19.98 -8.30
CA THR A 245 12.06 21.36 -8.01
C THR A 245 12.86 21.86 -9.21
N GLU A 246 12.62 23.07 -9.75
CA GLU A 246 13.40 23.61 -10.89
C GLU A 246 14.94 23.53 -10.66
N MET A 247 15.36 23.39 -9.39
CA MET A 247 16.72 23.05 -8.95
C MET A 247 17.28 21.70 -9.45
N ALA A 248 16.44 20.78 -9.94
CA ALA A 248 16.85 19.50 -10.51
C ALA A 248 16.96 19.51 -12.05
N GLU A 249 16.32 20.47 -12.75
CA GLU A 249 16.45 20.60 -14.21
C GLU A 249 17.65 21.44 -14.64
N LYS A 250 18.03 22.47 -13.87
CA LYS A 250 19.39 23.01 -13.97
C LYS A 250 20.26 22.15 -13.08
N ASN A 251 21.10 21.30 -13.67
CA ASN A 251 22.07 20.45 -12.98
C ASN A 251 23.11 21.32 -12.23
N VAL A 252 22.71 22.08 -11.21
CA VAL A 252 23.55 22.97 -10.39
C VAL A 252 24.25 22.19 -9.30
N VAL A 253 23.69 21.05 -8.89
CA VAL A 253 24.28 20.16 -7.89
C VAL A 253 25.63 19.64 -8.35
N THR A 254 25.79 19.25 -9.62
CA THR A 254 27.04 18.66 -10.11
C THR A 254 28.18 19.69 -10.20
N PRO A 255 27.99 20.89 -10.79
CA PRO A 255 28.98 21.98 -10.73
C PRO A 255 29.28 22.44 -9.29
N LEU A 256 28.27 22.61 -8.44
CA LEU A 256 28.50 23.04 -7.05
C LEU A 256 29.21 21.96 -6.22
N ALA A 257 28.99 20.68 -6.53
CA ALA A 257 29.73 19.59 -5.89
C ALA A 257 31.20 19.58 -6.32
N LYS A 258 31.53 19.96 -7.56
CA LYS A 258 32.93 20.10 -8.00
C LYS A 258 33.63 21.22 -7.23
N VAL A 259 32.98 22.38 -7.17
CA VAL A 259 33.46 23.52 -6.37
C VAL A 259 33.59 23.15 -4.89
N TYR A 260 32.63 22.40 -4.34
CA TYR A 260 32.71 21.91 -2.96
C TYR A 260 33.94 21.02 -2.74
N GLN A 261 34.23 20.08 -3.65
CA GLN A 261 35.40 19.21 -3.56
C GLN A 261 36.71 20.00 -3.67
N GLU A 262 36.79 20.96 -4.61
CA GLU A 262 37.94 21.85 -4.79
C GLU A 262 38.21 22.73 -3.55
N GLN A 263 37.17 23.37 -2.99
CA GLN A 263 37.32 24.27 -1.85
C GLN A 263 37.53 23.53 -0.53
N LYS A 264 36.97 22.32 -0.40
CA LYS A 264 37.22 21.44 0.75
C LYS A 264 38.64 20.90 0.73
N GLY A 265 39.12 20.41 -0.42
CA GLY A 265 40.43 19.75 -0.53
C GLY A 265 40.64 18.71 0.59
N ASP A 266 41.79 18.80 1.26
CA ASP A 266 42.18 17.91 2.37
C ASP A 266 41.72 18.39 3.76
N LYS A 267 40.87 19.41 3.85
CA LYS A 267 40.41 19.96 5.14
C LYS A 267 39.64 18.88 5.92
N LYS A 268 40.09 18.59 7.14
CA LYS A 268 39.43 17.63 8.07
C LYS A 268 37.99 18.00 8.40
N SER A 269 37.68 19.30 8.39
CA SER A 269 36.32 19.82 8.61
C SER A 269 36.04 20.92 7.58
N TYR A 270 34.86 20.86 6.96
CA TYR A 270 34.39 21.86 6.03
C TYR A 270 32.88 21.99 6.16
N THR A 271 32.46 23.09 6.77
CA THR A 271 31.08 23.30 7.21
C THR A 271 30.25 24.00 6.14
N LYS A 272 28.93 24.01 6.32
CA LYS A 272 28.01 24.75 5.47
C LYS A 272 28.33 26.25 5.43
N LYS A 273 28.86 26.81 6.53
CA LYS A 273 29.24 28.22 6.64
C LYS A 273 30.53 28.52 5.87
N ASP A 274 31.49 27.60 5.90
CA ASP A 274 32.75 27.76 5.14
C ASP A 274 32.47 27.75 3.63
N PHE A 275 31.61 26.83 3.18
CA PHE A 275 31.19 26.77 1.78
C PHE A 275 30.42 28.01 1.32
N GLU A 276 29.57 28.58 2.17
CA GLU A 276 28.90 29.86 1.90
C GLU A 276 29.91 31.01 1.70
N GLN A 277 30.92 31.10 2.57
CA GLN A 277 31.95 32.14 2.48
C GLN A 277 32.82 31.97 1.22
N ASP A 278 33.15 30.74 0.85
CA ASP A 278 33.96 30.47 -0.33
C ASP A 278 33.17 30.77 -1.63
N LEU A 279 31.88 30.45 -1.68
CA LEU A 279 31.03 30.83 -2.82
C LEU A 279 30.88 32.36 -2.95
N ALA A 280 30.78 33.08 -1.83
CA ALA A 280 30.75 34.54 -1.84
C ALA A 280 32.06 35.14 -2.37
N LYS A 281 33.21 34.57 -1.98
CA LYS A 281 34.54 34.99 -2.51
C LYS A 281 34.71 34.68 -3.99
N LEU A 282 34.12 33.58 -4.47
CA LEU A 282 34.12 33.18 -5.89
C LEU A 282 33.12 33.98 -6.74
N GLY A 283 32.38 34.93 -6.16
CA GLY A 283 31.49 35.83 -6.89
C GLY A 283 30.15 35.21 -7.29
N TYR A 284 29.71 34.14 -6.62
CA TYR A 284 28.37 33.60 -6.85
C TYR A 284 27.30 34.57 -6.35
N SER A 285 26.21 34.73 -7.12
CA SER A 285 25.06 35.55 -6.71
C SER A 285 24.43 35.04 -5.40
N GLU A 286 23.81 35.93 -4.62
CA GLU A 286 23.15 35.57 -3.35
C GLU A 286 22.13 34.44 -3.50
N ASP A 287 21.36 34.42 -4.60
CA ASP A 287 20.40 33.36 -4.89
C ASP A 287 21.07 31.98 -5.08
N MET A 288 22.23 31.95 -5.74
CA MET A 288 23.03 30.72 -5.92
C MET A 288 23.66 30.24 -4.62
N ILE A 289 24.10 31.18 -3.75
CA ILE A 289 24.62 30.85 -2.42
C ILE A 289 23.51 30.26 -1.55
N LYS A 290 22.31 30.85 -1.57
CA LYS A 290 21.13 30.33 -0.87
C LYS A 290 20.76 28.92 -1.36
N THR A 291 20.73 28.74 -2.68
CA THR A 291 20.50 27.44 -3.34
C THR A 291 21.53 26.39 -2.91
N ALA A 292 22.82 26.75 -2.87
CA ALA A 292 23.90 25.88 -2.44
C ALA A 292 23.80 25.50 -0.95
N LYS A 293 23.36 26.43 -0.10
CA LYS A 293 23.09 26.19 1.33
C LYS A 293 21.96 25.18 1.53
N ASP A 294 20.86 25.32 0.79
CA ASP A 294 19.71 24.41 0.91
C ASP A 294 20.06 23.00 0.41
N LEU A 295 20.91 22.91 -0.61
CA LEU A 295 21.37 21.63 -1.19
C LEU A 295 22.64 21.07 -0.55
N PHE A 296 23.19 21.69 0.49
CA PHE A 296 24.51 21.35 1.04
C PHE A 296 24.66 19.87 1.40
N GLY A 297 23.61 19.25 1.96
CA GLY A 297 23.62 17.83 2.31
C GLY A 297 23.79 16.92 1.09
N ILE A 298 23.18 17.27 -0.04
CA ILE A 298 23.24 16.52 -1.30
C ILE A 298 24.58 16.79 -2.00
N ILE A 299 25.02 18.05 -2.04
CA ILE A 299 26.30 18.47 -2.63
C ILE A 299 27.47 17.73 -1.96
N ARG A 300 27.47 17.64 -0.62
CA ARG A 300 28.52 16.98 0.16
C ARG A 300 28.68 15.48 -0.13
N ILE A 301 27.59 14.79 -0.45
CA ILE A 301 27.57 13.32 -0.63
C ILE A 301 27.61 12.90 -2.11
N LYS A 302 27.51 13.85 -3.04
CA LYS A 302 27.47 13.56 -4.47
C LYS A 302 28.82 13.01 -4.92
N GLN A 303 28.83 11.77 -5.40
CA GLN A 303 29.95 11.25 -6.17
C GLN A 303 29.98 11.94 -7.53
N ILE A 304 31.11 12.56 -7.84
CA ILE A 304 31.39 13.18 -9.13
C ILE A 304 32.43 12.28 -9.78
N GLU A 305 32.23 11.91 -11.03
CA GLU A 305 33.26 11.21 -11.79
C GLU A 305 34.48 12.13 -11.89
N THR A 306 35.55 11.77 -11.18
CA THR A 306 36.86 12.42 -11.29
C THR A 306 37.67 11.67 -12.34
N THR A 307 38.39 12.41 -13.19
CA THR A 307 39.33 11.82 -14.16
C THR A 307 40.56 11.18 -13.50
N GLU A 308 40.74 11.40 -12.19
CA GLU A 308 41.78 10.73 -11.42
C GLU A 308 41.23 9.47 -10.74
N PRO A 309 41.92 8.31 -10.88
CA PRO A 309 41.50 7.06 -10.27
C PRO A 309 41.57 7.18 -8.74
N THR A 310 40.53 6.68 -8.09
CA THR A 310 40.40 6.67 -6.62
C THR A 310 41.58 5.94 -5.97
N PRO A 311 41.90 6.21 -4.70
CA PRO A 311 42.95 5.48 -3.98
C PRO A 311 42.73 3.96 -4.01
N ILE A 312 41.47 3.53 -3.99
CA ILE A 312 41.06 2.12 -4.09
C ILE A 312 41.34 1.56 -5.48
N GLU A 313 41.07 2.31 -6.57
CA GLU A 313 41.39 1.88 -7.93
C GLU A 313 42.89 1.86 -8.22
N LYS A 314 43.65 2.80 -7.65
CA LYS A 314 45.13 2.78 -7.71
C LYS A 314 45.69 1.57 -6.97
N GLU A 315 45.15 1.21 -5.80
CA GLU A 315 45.53 0.00 -5.06
C GLU A 315 45.07 -1.29 -5.75
N LEU A 316 43.86 -1.34 -6.31
CA LEU A 316 43.36 -2.47 -7.10
C LEU A 316 44.22 -2.74 -8.34
N LYS A 317 44.72 -1.68 -8.99
CA LYS A 317 45.63 -1.80 -10.13
C LYS A 317 46.98 -2.40 -9.70
N LYS A 318 47.55 -1.95 -8.57
CA LYS A 318 48.76 -2.58 -7.98
C LYS A 318 48.54 -4.04 -7.57
N LEU A 319 47.34 -4.38 -7.10
CA LEU A 319 46.95 -5.74 -6.70
C LEU A 319 46.71 -6.66 -7.90
N GLN A 320 46.24 -6.13 -9.04
CA GLN A 320 46.15 -6.89 -10.29
C GLN A 320 47.52 -7.21 -10.89
N GLU A 321 48.53 -6.39 -10.59
CA GLU A 321 49.91 -6.57 -11.06
C GLU A 321 50.71 -7.59 -10.22
N ARG A 322 50.26 -7.97 -9.02
CA ARG A 322 50.87 -9.04 -8.19
C ARG A 322 49.91 -10.21 -8.01
N GLN A 323 50.30 -11.40 -8.47
CA GLN A 323 49.51 -12.62 -8.29
C GLN A 323 49.37 -12.97 -6.80
N ILE A 324 48.27 -12.55 -6.18
CA ILE A 324 47.93 -12.86 -4.79
C ILE A 324 46.72 -13.81 -4.78
N THR A 325 46.76 -14.82 -3.92
CA THR A 325 45.78 -15.91 -3.95
C THR A 325 44.45 -15.53 -3.29
N GLN A 326 43.35 -16.16 -3.72
CA GLN A 326 41.99 -15.88 -3.21
C GLN A 326 41.85 -16.06 -1.68
N SER A 327 42.69 -16.89 -1.07
CA SER A 327 42.71 -17.11 0.39
C SER A 327 43.15 -15.85 1.15
N GLU A 328 44.12 -15.10 0.62
CA GLU A 328 44.62 -13.87 1.21
C GLU A 328 43.63 -12.72 1.07
N ILE A 329 42.93 -12.65 -0.05
CA ILE A 329 41.83 -11.69 -0.29
C ILE A 329 40.68 -11.97 0.69
N LYS A 330 40.31 -13.23 0.89
CA LYS A 330 39.19 -13.63 1.76
C LYS A 330 39.50 -13.41 3.25
N ASN A 331 40.74 -13.64 3.69
CA ASN A 331 41.17 -13.37 5.06
C ASN A 331 41.28 -11.87 5.35
N ARG A 332 41.61 -11.04 4.34
CA ARG A 332 41.65 -9.58 4.46
C ARG A 332 40.25 -8.96 4.49
N ILE A 333 39.31 -9.45 3.69
CA ILE A 333 37.90 -9.06 3.76
C ILE A 333 37.30 -9.43 5.13
N LYS A 334 37.64 -10.60 5.68
CA LYS A 334 37.18 -11.01 7.02
C LYS A 334 37.75 -10.16 8.16
N ARG A 335 38.98 -9.65 8.05
CA ARG A 335 39.53 -8.68 9.03
C ARG A 335 38.88 -7.30 8.90
N ALA A 336 38.61 -6.85 7.67
CA ALA A 336 37.97 -5.56 7.39
C ALA A 336 36.55 -5.42 7.95
N TYR A 337 35.85 -6.53 8.18
CA TYR A 337 34.51 -6.55 8.79
C TYR A 337 34.49 -6.59 10.33
N ARG A 338 35.65 -6.77 11.00
CA ARG A 338 35.72 -6.94 12.47
C ARG A 338 36.28 -5.75 13.26
N LEU A 339 36.74 -4.66 12.62
CA LEU A 339 37.28 -3.49 13.32
C LEU A 339 36.39 -2.25 13.13
N GLY A 340 36.03 -1.61 14.26
CA GLY A 340 35.19 -0.41 14.34
C GLY A 340 35.87 0.86 13.80
N SER A 341 35.07 1.91 13.60
CA SER A 341 35.29 2.96 12.58
C SER A 341 36.47 3.93 12.76
N ASN A 342 37.31 3.82 13.81
CA ASN A 342 38.45 4.75 14.04
C ASN A 342 39.85 4.16 13.78
N GLU A 343 40.01 2.85 13.59
CA GLU A 343 41.31 2.27 13.20
C GLU A 343 41.46 2.07 11.69
N LYS A 344 40.37 2.24 10.93
CA LYS A 344 40.38 2.30 9.45
C LYS A 344 41.31 3.40 8.91
N GLU A 345 41.36 4.57 9.55
CA GLU A 345 42.24 5.67 9.11
C GLU A 345 43.73 5.37 9.35
N LYS A 346 44.09 4.65 10.43
CA LYS A 346 45.50 4.29 10.70
C LYS A 346 46.01 3.14 9.85
N GLU A 347 45.19 2.14 9.51
CA GLU A 347 45.60 1.11 8.55
C GLU A 347 45.69 1.65 7.12
N ILE A 348 44.80 2.58 6.73
CA ILE A 348 44.92 3.27 5.43
C ILE A 348 46.21 4.13 5.37
N THR A 349 46.62 4.75 6.49
CA THR A 349 47.88 5.52 6.55
C THR A 349 49.13 4.64 6.47
N LYS A 350 49.05 3.34 6.81
CA LYS A 350 50.15 2.38 6.69
C LYS A 350 50.15 1.57 5.38
N LEU A 351 49.21 1.86 4.49
CA LEU A 351 49.25 1.44 3.09
C LEU A 351 49.94 2.49 2.18
N GLN A 352 50.50 3.55 2.78
CA GLN A 352 51.85 4.00 2.44
C GLN A 352 52.87 3.03 3.07
#